data_AF-A0A2E3U6F3-F1
#
_entry.id   AF-A0A2E3U6F3-F1
#
_cell.length_a   1.000
_cell.length_b   1.000
_cell.length_c   1.000
_cell.angle_alpha   90.00
_cell.angle_beta   90.00
_cell.angle_gamma   90.00
#
_symmetry.space_group_name_H-M   'P 1'
#
loop_
_entity.id
_entity.type
_entity.pdbx_description
1 polymer ?
#
loop_
_entity_poly.entity_id
_entity_poly.type
_entity_poly.pdbx_seq_one_letter_code
_entity_poly.pdbx_strand_id
1 'polypeptide(L)'
;MIWDKSYFDSFGVTDGQTDTQFPYFDQADRIIIRSRETLATLTANAIQSAIEEFDALYTDFYGEGFHEHMGARLLRDETIEDYQRYHPEVLDLLLIQDAYPIKNKPFNWSHIDAIIALNVIARAVTEDLSARDDQSSTDQIRNHEASEYLLLANEVLSLVEPAARPATDNTQSLNARKAARAKHAPRDELKQEFFDWYARHDDKRTFTSKNQAAEKFYRSLPEHKRNLIAESNAKRFFTDALRAYLK
;
A
#
# COMPACT_ATOMS: atom_id res chain seq x y z
N MET A 1 4.80 -4.04 1.49
CA MET A 1 3.61 -4.71 2.00
C MET A 1 2.41 -3.91 1.54
N ILE A 2 1.47 -4.55 0.86
CA ILE A 2 0.27 -3.91 0.31
C ILE A 2 -0.88 -4.23 1.26
N TRP A 3 -1.65 -3.22 1.64
CA TRP A 3 -2.95 -3.40 2.29
C TRP A 3 -3.89 -4.05 1.29
N ASP A 4 -4.41 -5.22 1.63
CA ASP A 4 -5.28 -5.96 0.72
C ASP A 4 -6.55 -6.39 1.46
N LYS A 5 -7.68 -5.85 1.01
CA LYS A 5 -8.98 -6.13 1.62
C LYS A 5 -9.38 -7.59 1.48
N SER A 6 -8.84 -8.32 0.49
CA SER A 6 -9.15 -9.74 0.29
C SER A 6 -8.73 -10.62 1.47
N TYR A 7 -7.77 -10.18 2.29
CA TYR A 7 -7.42 -10.91 3.51
C TYR A 7 -8.55 -10.89 4.55
N PHE A 8 -9.43 -9.88 4.54
CA PHE A 8 -10.59 -9.84 5.44
C PHE A 8 -11.73 -10.75 4.98
N ASP A 9 -11.78 -11.14 3.71
CA ASP A 9 -12.76 -12.12 3.22
C ASP A 9 -12.50 -13.52 3.81
N SER A 10 -11.22 -13.83 4.04
CA SER A 10 -10.77 -15.11 4.61
C SER A 10 -10.63 -15.06 6.14
N PHE A 11 -10.36 -13.88 6.70
CA PHE A 11 -10.04 -13.68 8.11
C PHE A 11 -10.89 -12.54 8.66
N GLY A 12 -12.15 -12.85 8.95
CA GLY A 12 -13.16 -11.87 9.33
C GLY A 12 -12.72 -10.97 10.50
N VAL A 13 -12.94 -9.67 10.34
CA VAL A 13 -12.47 -8.62 11.27
C VAL A 13 -13.06 -8.81 12.68
N THR A 14 -14.29 -9.29 12.78
CA THR A 14 -15.03 -9.41 14.05
C THR A 14 -15.07 -10.81 14.65
N ASP A 15 -14.74 -11.85 13.88
CA ASP A 15 -15.02 -13.26 14.22
C ASP A 15 -13.92 -14.28 13.87
N GLY A 16 -12.93 -13.94 13.04
CA GLY A 16 -11.80 -14.82 12.73
C GLY A 16 -11.02 -15.31 13.97
N GLN A 17 -10.85 -16.62 14.14
CA GLN A 17 -9.89 -17.17 15.08
C GLN A 17 -8.59 -17.49 14.33
N THR A 18 -7.44 -17.28 14.96
CA THR A 18 -6.18 -17.74 14.35
C THR A 18 -6.19 -19.26 14.28
N ASP A 19 -5.66 -19.82 13.19
CA ASP A 19 -5.40 -21.26 13.14
C ASP A 19 -4.43 -21.65 14.26
N THR A 20 -4.86 -22.57 15.14
CA THR A 20 -4.05 -23.14 16.24
C THR A 20 -2.75 -23.78 15.76
N GLN A 21 -2.65 -24.15 14.49
CA GLN A 21 -1.44 -24.71 13.92
C GLN A 21 -0.44 -23.64 13.48
N PHE A 22 -0.81 -22.35 13.46
CA PHE A 22 0.09 -21.25 13.11
C PHE A 22 1.29 -21.20 14.09
N PRO A 23 2.56 -21.11 13.62
CA PRO A 23 3.76 -21.21 14.47
C PRO A 23 3.83 -20.23 15.64
N TYR A 24 3.08 -19.12 15.58
CA TYR A 24 3.01 -18.10 16.61
C TYR A 24 1.57 -17.80 17.04
N PHE A 25 0.72 -18.83 17.06
CA PHE A 25 -0.70 -18.75 17.40
C PHE A 25 -0.99 -17.85 18.62
N ASP A 26 -0.30 -18.07 19.74
CA ASP A 26 -0.53 -17.31 20.98
C ASP A 26 -0.29 -15.79 20.81
N GLN A 27 0.67 -15.39 19.99
CA GLN A 27 0.96 -13.97 19.75
C GLN A 27 -0.07 -13.37 18.79
N ALA A 28 -0.40 -14.07 17.71
CA ALA A 28 -1.43 -13.66 16.76
C ALA A 28 -2.79 -13.51 17.44
N ASP A 29 -3.19 -14.46 18.29
CA ASP A 29 -4.46 -14.45 19.02
C ASP A 29 -4.56 -13.25 19.98
N ARG A 30 -3.49 -12.91 20.70
CA ARG A 30 -3.45 -11.71 21.55
C ARG A 30 -3.63 -10.42 20.75
N ILE A 31 -2.99 -10.31 19.58
CA ILE A 31 -3.12 -9.15 18.69
C ILE A 31 -4.57 -9.03 18.20
N ILE A 32 -5.19 -10.14 17.82
CA ILE A 32 -6.58 -10.17 17.36
C ILE A 32 -7.54 -9.76 18.46
N ILE A 33 -7.39 -10.32 19.67
CA ILE A 33 -8.23 -9.99 20.82
C ILE A 33 -8.14 -8.49 21.12
N ARG A 34 -6.94 -7.93 21.25
CA ARG A 34 -6.74 -6.49 21.52
C ARG A 34 -7.30 -5.60 20.40
N SER A 35 -7.14 -6.02 19.15
CA SER A 35 -7.70 -5.30 18.00
C SER A 35 -9.23 -5.30 18.07
N ARG A 36 -9.84 -6.43 18.42
CA ARG A 36 -11.30 -6.54 18.60
C ARG A 36 -11.84 -5.74 19.77
N GLU A 37 -11.13 -5.72 20.89
CA GLU A 37 -11.50 -4.87 22.03
C GLU A 37 -11.53 -3.39 21.61
N THR A 38 -10.59 -2.96 20.77
CA THR A 38 -10.56 -1.62 20.19
C THR A 38 -11.76 -1.37 19.27
N LEU A 39 -12.19 -2.38 18.52
CA LEU A 39 -13.31 -2.30 17.57
C LEU A 39 -14.69 -2.56 18.21
N ALA A 40 -14.75 -3.03 19.45
CA ALA A 40 -15.98 -3.52 20.08
C ALA A 40 -17.10 -2.47 20.19
N THR A 41 -16.75 -1.19 20.11
CA THR A 41 -17.71 -0.08 20.17
C THR A 41 -18.31 0.28 18.81
N LEU A 42 -17.76 -0.28 17.72
CA LEU A 42 -18.19 0.01 16.36
C LEU A 42 -19.25 -0.99 15.87
N THR A 43 -20.15 -0.50 15.01
CA THR A 43 -21.04 -1.37 14.23
C THR A 43 -20.28 -1.95 13.03
N ALA A 44 -20.78 -3.06 12.47
CA ALA A 44 -20.22 -3.64 11.24
C ALA A 44 -20.12 -2.62 10.10
N ASN A 45 -21.14 -1.76 9.93
CA ASN A 45 -21.13 -0.70 8.93
C ASN A 45 -20.04 0.35 9.19
N ALA A 46 -19.78 0.69 10.46
CA ALA A 46 -18.71 1.63 10.82
C ALA A 46 -17.32 1.01 10.59
N ILE A 47 -17.15 -0.29 10.86
CA ILE A 47 -15.92 -1.04 10.54
C ILE A 47 -15.68 -1.04 9.02
N GLN A 48 -16.70 -1.36 8.22
CA GLN A 48 -16.60 -1.34 6.77
C GLN A 48 -16.26 0.07 6.24
N SER A 49 -16.91 1.10 6.80
CA SER A 49 -16.61 2.48 6.45
C SER A 49 -15.17 2.87 6.81
N ALA A 50 -14.61 2.35 7.89
CA ALA A 50 -13.23 2.59 8.29
C ALA A 50 -12.22 1.91 7.34
N ILE A 51 -12.52 0.68 6.91
CA ILE A 51 -11.75 -0.06 5.90
C ILE A 51 -11.73 0.70 4.57
N GLU A 52 -12.89 1.20 4.13
CA GLU A 52 -13.01 1.98 2.89
C GLU A 52 -12.31 3.33 2.98
N GLU A 53 -12.45 4.02 4.10
CA GLU A 53 -11.75 5.30 4.33
C GLU A 53 -10.24 5.10 4.28
N PHE A 54 -9.70 4.10 4.97
CA PHE A 54 -8.25 3.88 4.97
C PHE A 54 -7.71 3.55 3.58
N ASP A 55 -8.42 2.72 2.80
CA ASP A 55 -8.05 2.40 1.43
C ASP A 55 -8.04 3.64 0.52
N ALA A 56 -9.03 4.52 0.67
CA ALA A 56 -9.06 5.79 -0.03
C ALA A 56 -7.89 6.71 0.40
N LEU A 57 -7.62 6.83 1.71
CA LEU A 57 -6.51 7.63 2.23
C LEU A 57 -5.15 7.10 1.77
N TYR A 58 -4.99 5.78 1.74
CA TYR A 58 -3.77 5.11 1.26
C TYR A 58 -3.58 5.36 -0.23
N THR A 59 -4.65 5.24 -1.01
CA THR A 59 -4.65 5.56 -2.45
C THR A 59 -4.33 7.03 -2.70
N ASP A 60 -4.93 7.95 -1.96
CA ASP A 60 -4.67 9.40 -2.07
C ASP A 60 -3.24 9.75 -1.60
N PHE A 61 -2.72 9.03 -0.60
CA PHE A 61 -1.36 9.22 -0.12
C PHE A 61 -0.33 8.69 -1.11
N TYR A 62 -0.55 7.59 -1.82
CA TYR A 62 0.47 7.07 -2.76
C TYR A 62 0.24 7.48 -4.21
N GLY A 63 -1.00 7.77 -4.60
CA GLY A 63 -1.42 8.02 -5.98
C GLY A 63 -0.96 6.92 -6.94
N GLU A 64 -0.68 7.29 -8.19
CA GLU A 64 -0.07 6.41 -9.19
C GLU A 64 1.41 6.05 -8.88
N GLY A 65 2.02 6.73 -7.91
CA GLY A 65 3.39 6.51 -7.45
C GLY A 65 3.54 5.31 -6.54
N PHE A 66 2.48 4.55 -6.26
CA PHE A 66 2.53 3.38 -5.37
C PHE A 66 3.61 2.37 -5.77
N HIS A 67 3.71 2.04 -7.05
CA HIS A 67 4.73 1.11 -7.56
C HIS A 67 6.14 1.71 -7.53
N GLU A 68 6.29 3.02 -7.75
CA GLU A 68 7.58 3.73 -7.61
C GLU A 68 8.01 3.83 -6.13
N HIS A 69 7.07 4.02 -5.21
CA HIS A 69 7.30 3.98 -3.76
C HIS A 69 7.72 2.59 -3.33
N MET A 70 6.99 1.55 -3.71
CA MET A 70 7.36 0.15 -3.45
C MET A 70 8.73 -0.20 -4.04
N GLY A 71 9.06 0.30 -5.24
CA GLY A 71 10.38 0.12 -5.87
C GLY A 71 11.50 0.88 -5.16
N ALA A 72 11.27 2.12 -4.74
CA ALA A 72 12.23 2.90 -3.95
C ALA A 72 12.42 2.34 -2.53
N ARG A 73 11.40 1.69 -1.98
CA ARG A 73 11.44 1.00 -0.69
C ARG A 73 12.38 -0.20 -0.74
N LEU A 74 12.20 -1.09 -1.74
CA LEU A 74 13.09 -2.22 -1.98
C LEU A 74 14.57 -1.82 -2.14
N LEU A 75 14.83 -0.60 -2.65
CA LEU A 75 16.19 -0.05 -2.80
C LEU A 75 16.73 0.63 -1.52
N ARG A 76 15.86 1.12 -0.63
CA ARG A 76 16.25 1.75 0.64
C ARG A 76 16.50 0.75 1.76
N ASP A 77 15.91 -0.45 1.66
CA ASP A 77 16.10 -1.56 2.61
C ASP A 77 17.60 -1.95 2.77
N GLU A 78 18.49 -1.48 1.88
CA GLU A 78 19.93 -1.75 1.94
C GLU A 78 20.78 -0.71 2.73
N THR A 79 20.26 0.44 3.20
CA THR A 79 21.18 1.58 3.50
C THR A 79 20.95 2.53 4.70
N ILE A 80 19.93 2.42 5.57
CA ILE A 80 19.70 3.50 6.59
C ILE A 80 19.48 3.00 8.04
N GLU A 81 20.11 3.68 9.01
CA GLU A 81 20.04 3.43 10.47
C GLU A 81 18.67 3.73 11.11
N ASP A 82 17.80 4.57 10.52
CA ASP A 82 16.42 4.82 10.97
C ASP A 82 15.51 3.57 10.86
N TYR A 83 15.93 2.58 10.08
CA TYR A 83 15.31 1.25 9.97
C TYR A 83 15.33 0.47 11.30
N GLN A 84 16.19 0.87 12.25
CA GLN A 84 16.43 0.11 13.47
C GLN A 84 15.38 0.32 14.58
N ARG A 85 14.42 1.24 14.41
CA ARG A 85 13.46 1.58 15.48
C ARG A 85 12.01 1.21 15.21
N TYR A 86 11.57 1.22 13.95
CA TYR A 86 10.21 0.88 13.52
C TYR A 86 10.21 0.33 12.10
N HIS A 87 9.23 -0.50 11.77
CA HIS A 87 8.97 -0.93 10.40
C HIS A 87 8.71 0.29 9.50
N PRO A 88 9.25 0.34 8.27
CA PRO A 88 8.99 1.41 7.32
C PRO A 88 7.50 1.66 7.08
N GLU A 89 6.69 0.60 7.09
CA GLU A 89 5.23 0.64 7.01
C GLU A 89 4.59 1.48 8.13
N VAL A 90 5.14 1.41 9.35
CA VAL A 90 4.65 2.15 10.51
C VAL A 90 4.96 3.63 10.37
N LEU A 91 6.15 3.97 9.88
CA LEU A 91 6.53 5.36 9.61
C LEU A 91 5.63 5.99 8.52
N ASP A 92 5.38 5.23 7.46
CA ASP A 92 4.48 5.66 6.39
C ASP A 92 3.03 5.81 6.90
N LEU A 93 2.56 4.89 7.76
CA LEU A 93 1.25 5.01 8.39
C LEU A 93 1.13 6.29 9.23
N LEU A 94 2.12 6.58 10.08
CA LEU A 94 2.17 7.81 10.87
C LEU A 94 2.08 9.07 9.99
N LEU A 95 2.78 9.08 8.84
CA LEU A 95 2.68 10.18 7.87
C LEU A 95 1.28 10.32 7.28
N ILE A 96 0.56 9.22 7.05
CA ILE A 96 -0.84 9.25 6.60
C ILE A 96 -1.73 9.81 7.73
N GLN A 97 -1.53 9.38 8.98
CA GLN A 97 -2.30 9.87 10.13
C GLN A 97 -2.17 11.38 10.30
N ASP A 98 -0.94 11.90 10.20
CA ASP A 98 -0.63 13.32 10.32
C ASP A 98 -1.24 14.14 9.16
N ALA A 99 -1.20 13.60 7.93
CA ALA A 99 -1.72 14.27 6.75
C ALA A 99 -3.26 14.28 6.70
N TYR A 100 -3.90 13.24 7.23
CA TYR A 100 -5.34 13.00 7.09
C TYR A 100 -6.00 12.75 8.46
N PRO A 101 -6.24 13.80 9.26
CA PRO A 101 -6.91 13.65 10.54
C PRO A 101 -8.39 13.25 10.35
N ILE A 102 -8.81 12.16 11.00
CA ILE A 102 -10.20 11.70 10.98
C ILE A 102 -11.05 12.55 11.92
N LYS A 103 -11.99 13.29 11.37
CA LYS A 103 -12.92 14.15 12.13
C LYS A 103 -14.36 13.87 11.71
N ASN A 104 -15.28 13.91 12.68
CA ASN A 104 -16.72 13.74 12.47
C ASN A 104 -17.12 12.40 11.81
N LYS A 105 -16.37 11.33 12.06
CA LYS A 105 -16.66 9.97 11.61
C LYS A 105 -17.02 9.09 12.82
N PRO A 106 -17.75 7.97 12.62
CA PRO A 106 -18.08 7.05 13.72
C PRO A 106 -16.87 6.23 14.20
N PHE A 107 -15.70 6.38 13.58
CA PHE A 107 -14.44 5.74 13.91
C PHE A 107 -13.32 6.79 14.00
N ASN A 108 -12.14 6.36 14.43
CA ASN A 108 -10.94 7.20 14.60
C ASN A 108 -9.69 6.39 14.19
N TRP A 109 -8.51 7.00 14.29
CA TRP A 109 -7.25 6.34 13.91
C TRP A 109 -6.96 5.07 14.69
N SER A 110 -7.26 5.02 15.99
CA SER A 110 -7.11 3.80 16.79
C SER A 110 -7.91 2.62 16.22
N HIS A 111 -9.11 2.87 15.71
CA HIS A 111 -9.92 1.84 15.05
C HIS A 111 -9.28 1.40 13.72
N ILE A 112 -8.74 2.34 12.93
CA ILE A 112 -8.06 2.02 11.68
C ILE A 112 -6.78 1.23 11.94
N ASP A 113 -5.99 1.61 12.95
CA ASP A 113 -4.76 0.92 13.35
C ASP A 113 -5.04 -0.53 13.78
N ALA A 114 -6.16 -0.76 14.49
CA ALA A 114 -6.61 -2.10 14.85
C ALA A 114 -7.04 -2.94 13.62
N ILE A 115 -7.77 -2.33 12.67
CA ILE A 115 -8.17 -2.99 11.41
C ILE A 115 -6.94 -3.39 10.59
N ILE A 116 -5.99 -2.47 10.50
CA ILE A 116 -4.69 -2.67 9.88
C ILE A 116 -3.97 -3.86 10.54
N ALA A 117 -3.81 -3.86 11.86
CA ALA A 117 -3.11 -4.93 12.56
C ALA A 117 -3.75 -6.30 12.27
N LEU A 118 -5.09 -6.36 12.24
CA LEU A 118 -5.83 -7.56 11.85
C LEU A 118 -5.54 -7.99 10.39
N ASN A 119 -5.43 -7.05 9.46
CA ASN A 119 -5.09 -7.36 8.06
C ASN A 119 -3.69 -7.97 7.92
N VAL A 120 -2.72 -7.42 8.65
CA VAL A 120 -1.33 -7.91 8.65
C VAL A 120 -1.28 -9.35 9.19
N ILE A 121 -2.02 -9.63 10.27
CA ILE A 121 -2.13 -11.00 10.80
C ILE A 121 -2.86 -11.95 9.84
N ALA A 122 -3.97 -11.50 9.25
CA ALA A 122 -4.73 -12.28 8.26
C ALA A 122 -3.85 -12.70 7.09
N ARG A 123 -3.00 -11.79 6.62
CA ARG A 123 -1.99 -12.06 5.59
C ARG A 123 -0.97 -13.09 6.05
N ALA A 124 -0.38 -12.92 7.23
CA ALA A 124 0.60 -13.86 7.78
C ALA A 124 0.06 -15.30 7.85
N VAL A 125 -1.17 -15.45 8.32
CA VAL A 125 -1.85 -16.75 8.41
C VAL A 125 -2.12 -17.33 7.02
N THR A 126 -2.61 -16.50 6.09
CA THR A 126 -2.93 -16.94 4.72
C THR A 126 -1.68 -17.37 3.94
N GLU A 127 -0.59 -16.60 4.06
CA GLU A 127 0.70 -16.92 3.44
C GLU A 127 1.29 -18.20 4.04
N ASP A 128 1.23 -18.38 5.37
CA ASP A 128 1.67 -19.62 6.01
C ASP A 128 0.85 -20.85 5.57
N LEU A 129 -0.47 -20.73 5.50
CA LEU A 129 -1.34 -21.80 5.00
C LEU A 129 -1.00 -22.17 3.56
N SER A 130 -0.82 -21.17 2.69
CA SER A 130 -0.47 -21.38 1.28
C SER A 130 0.91 -22.04 1.14
N ALA A 131 1.88 -21.65 1.97
CA ALA A 131 3.22 -22.22 1.98
C ALA A 131 3.31 -23.64 2.59
N ARG A 132 2.28 -24.10 3.31
CA ARG A 132 2.17 -25.52 3.73
C ARG A 132 1.74 -26.41 2.59
N ASP A 133 0.83 -25.91 1.76
CA ASP A 133 0.35 -26.62 0.58
C ASP A 133 1.43 -26.69 -0.51
N ASP A 134 2.30 -25.66 -0.58
CA ASP A 134 3.44 -25.59 -1.48
C ASP A 134 4.73 -26.10 -0.80
N GLN A 135 5.13 -27.35 -1.05
CA GLN A 135 6.32 -28.00 -0.45
C GLN A 135 7.68 -27.36 -0.81
N SER A 136 7.67 -26.19 -1.47
CA SER A 136 8.85 -25.49 -1.95
C SER A 136 9.54 -24.60 -0.91
N SER A 137 8.83 -24.18 0.14
CA SER A 137 9.37 -23.27 1.17
C SER A 137 9.86 -24.03 2.41
N THR A 138 11.05 -23.68 2.92
CA THR A 138 11.57 -24.29 4.15
C THR A 138 10.86 -23.71 5.38
N ASP A 139 10.68 -24.53 6.43
CA ASP A 139 10.04 -24.10 7.69
C ASP A 139 10.74 -22.88 8.32
N GLN A 140 12.06 -22.73 8.11
CA GLN A 140 12.82 -21.59 8.62
C GLN A 140 12.45 -20.27 7.92
N ILE A 141 12.24 -20.29 6.60
CA ILE A 141 11.84 -19.10 5.84
C ILE A 141 10.42 -18.70 6.23
N ARG A 142 9.51 -19.67 6.29
CA ARG A 142 8.10 -19.45 6.68
C ARG A 142 7.98 -18.84 8.08
N ASN A 143 8.74 -19.38 9.05
CA ASN A 143 8.73 -18.87 10.41
C ASN A 143 9.32 -17.45 10.50
N HIS A 144 10.36 -17.16 9.72
CA HIS A 144 10.91 -15.81 9.67
C HIS A 144 9.90 -14.80 9.11
N GLU A 145 9.28 -15.10 7.97
CA GLU A 145 8.26 -14.22 7.37
C GLU A 145 7.06 -14.01 8.31
N ALA A 146 6.55 -15.08 8.93
CA ALA A 146 5.49 -14.99 9.92
C ALA A 146 5.88 -14.11 11.13
N SER A 147 7.13 -14.17 11.58
CA SER A 147 7.63 -13.34 12.68
C SER A 147 7.69 -11.85 12.34
N GLU A 148 8.04 -11.49 11.10
CA GLU A 148 8.07 -10.09 10.64
C GLU A 148 6.66 -9.50 10.59
N TYR A 149 5.67 -10.25 10.09
CA TYR A 149 4.28 -9.79 10.09
C TYR A 149 3.73 -9.58 11.52
N LEU A 150 4.09 -10.44 12.47
CA LEU A 150 3.68 -10.28 13.88
C LEU A 150 4.31 -9.06 14.53
N LEU A 151 5.58 -8.81 14.23
CA LEU A 151 6.29 -7.64 14.73
C LEU A 151 5.63 -6.37 14.19
N LEU A 152 5.38 -6.29 12.88
CA LEU A 152 4.67 -5.18 12.27
C LEU A 152 3.26 -4.99 12.86
N ALA A 153 2.47 -6.05 12.99
CA ALA A 153 1.12 -5.96 13.52
C ALA A 153 1.11 -5.44 14.97
N ASN A 154 2.06 -5.87 15.81
CA ASN A 154 2.24 -5.35 17.15
C ASN A 154 2.67 -3.87 17.16
N GLU A 155 3.59 -3.48 16.28
CA GLU A 155 4.04 -2.09 16.19
C GLU A 155 2.90 -1.16 15.77
N VAL A 156 2.09 -1.55 14.78
CA VAL A 156 0.92 -0.75 14.41
C VAL A 156 -0.11 -0.72 15.54
N LEU A 157 -0.42 -1.86 16.14
CA LEU A 157 -1.40 -1.90 17.23
C LEU A 157 -0.94 -1.06 18.43
N SER A 158 0.37 -0.92 18.65
CA SER A 158 0.92 -0.06 19.70
C SER A 158 0.59 1.43 19.45
N LEU A 159 0.35 1.86 18.21
CA LEU A 159 -0.06 3.25 17.90
C LEU A 159 -1.45 3.62 18.42
N VAL A 160 -2.27 2.62 18.78
CA VAL A 160 -3.55 2.80 19.47
C VAL A 160 -3.33 3.47 20.82
N GLU A 161 -2.20 3.22 21.47
CA GLU A 161 -1.85 3.78 22.77
C GLU A 161 -1.20 5.16 22.59
N PRO A 162 -1.81 6.26 23.09
CA PRO A 162 -1.29 7.61 22.89
C PRO A 162 0.14 7.82 23.41
N ALA A 163 0.55 7.05 24.42
CA ALA A 163 1.88 7.12 25.02
C ALA A 163 2.98 6.41 24.22
N ALA A 164 2.60 5.53 23.29
CA ALA A 164 3.53 4.76 22.46
C ALA A 164 3.83 5.43 21.10
N ARG A 165 3.14 6.53 20.78
CA ARG A 165 3.36 7.28 19.54
C ARG A 165 4.72 7.99 19.59
N PRO A 166 5.66 7.69 18.67
CA PRO A 166 6.89 8.45 18.58
C PRO A 166 6.56 9.90 18.21
N ALA A 167 7.24 10.87 18.83
CA ALA A 167 7.14 12.27 18.44
C ALA A 167 7.78 12.44 17.06
N THR A 168 6.96 12.47 16.02
CA THR A 168 7.41 12.65 14.64
C THR A 168 7.56 14.14 14.33
N ASP A 169 8.79 14.67 14.39
CA ASP A 169 9.14 15.96 13.78
C ASP A 169 9.21 15.83 12.23
N ASN A 170 8.09 15.44 11.61
CA ASN A 170 8.03 15.00 10.20
C ASN A 170 7.61 16.08 9.18
N THR A 171 7.53 17.34 9.61
CA THR A 171 7.08 18.46 8.78
C THR A 171 7.94 18.66 7.51
N GLN A 172 9.24 18.35 7.57
CA GLN A 172 10.15 18.46 6.42
C GLN A 172 9.95 17.34 5.37
N SER A 173 9.73 16.10 5.83
CA SER A 173 9.51 14.92 4.97
C SER A 173 8.19 15.05 4.18
N LEU A 174 7.11 15.48 4.84
CA LEU A 174 5.81 15.70 4.22
C LEU A 174 5.85 16.82 3.17
N ASN A 175 6.55 17.92 3.45
CA ASN A 175 6.70 19.02 2.50
C ASN A 175 7.54 18.62 1.28
N ALA A 176 8.58 17.80 1.46
CA ALA A 176 9.39 17.27 0.36
C ALA A 176 8.60 16.32 -0.55
N ARG A 177 7.79 15.41 0.03
CA ARG A 177 6.92 14.49 -0.73
C ARG A 177 5.78 15.24 -1.44
N LYS A 178 5.16 16.23 -0.80
CA LYS A 178 4.12 17.08 -1.42
C LYS A 178 4.67 17.93 -2.57
N ALA A 179 5.88 18.46 -2.43
CA ALA A 179 6.59 19.18 -3.49
C ALA A 179 7.00 18.24 -4.65
N ALA A 180 7.40 17.00 -4.36
CA ALA A 180 7.64 15.99 -5.38
C ALA A 180 6.37 15.66 -6.16
N ARG A 181 5.22 15.41 -5.50
CA ARG A 181 3.93 15.16 -6.18
C ARG A 181 3.53 16.32 -7.10
N ALA A 182 3.66 17.56 -6.64
CA ALA A 182 3.40 18.73 -7.48
C ALA A 182 4.31 18.82 -8.72
N LYS A 183 5.53 18.29 -8.63
CA LYS A 183 6.49 18.24 -9.74
C LYS A 183 6.20 17.10 -10.73
N HIS A 184 5.57 16.01 -10.28
CA HIS A 184 5.28 14.82 -11.08
C HIS A 184 3.88 14.79 -11.69
N ALA A 185 2.91 15.52 -11.13
CA ALA A 185 1.53 15.59 -11.63
C ALA A 185 1.39 15.81 -13.16
N PRO A 186 2.16 16.71 -13.81
CA PRO A 186 2.05 16.90 -15.27
C PRO A 186 2.46 15.67 -16.09
N ARG A 187 3.30 14.79 -15.53
CA ARG A 187 3.73 13.54 -16.17
C ARG A 187 2.71 12.42 -15.95
N ASP A 188 2.02 12.42 -14.83
CA ASP A 188 0.97 11.43 -14.54
C ASP A 188 -0.29 11.72 -15.36
N GLU A 189 -0.69 12.99 -15.51
CA GLU A 189 -1.71 13.41 -16.48
C GLU A 189 -1.41 12.91 -17.90
N LEU A 190 -0.14 12.91 -18.29
CA LEU A 190 0.30 12.39 -19.58
C LEU A 190 0.15 10.88 -19.74
N LYS A 191 0.34 10.10 -18.67
CA LYS A 191 0.12 8.65 -18.69
C LYS A 191 -1.37 8.35 -18.85
N GLN A 192 -2.23 9.08 -18.14
CA GLN A 192 -3.68 8.95 -18.26
C GLN A 192 -4.18 9.33 -19.67
N GLU A 193 -3.69 10.44 -20.23
CA GLU A 193 -3.99 10.82 -21.61
C GLU A 193 -3.55 9.75 -22.62
N PHE A 194 -2.42 9.07 -22.36
CA PHE A 194 -1.97 7.96 -23.19
C PHE A 194 -2.91 6.77 -23.12
N PHE A 195 -3.42 6.41 -21.93
CA PHE A 195 -4.39 5.31 -21.79
C PHE A 195 -5.69 5.62 -22.52
N ASP A 196 -6.23 6.81 -22.34
CA ASP A 196 -7.46 7.23 -23.03
C ASP A 196 -7.26 7.27 -24.54
N TRP A 197 -6.09 7.71 -25.00
CA TRP A 197 -5.75 7.70 -26.42
C TRP A 197 -5.58 6.27 -26.96
N TYR A 198 -4.89 5.41 -26.22
CA TYR A 198 -4.65 4.02 -26.56
C TYR A 198 -5.98 3.25 -26.68
N ALA A 199 -6.86 3.35 -25.69
CA ALA A 199 -8.17 2.70 -25.69
C ALA A 199 -9.08 3.16 -26.84
N ARG A 200 -9.00 4.44 -27.23
CA ARG A 200 -9.75 4.99 -28.37
C ARG A 200 -9.24 4.51 -29.74
N HIS A 201 -8.01 4.02 -29.80
CA HIS A 201 -7.32 3.64 -31.05
C HIS A 201 -6.83 2.18 -31.04
N ASP A 202 -7.35 1.34 -30.13
CA ASP A 202 -7.00 -0.09 -30.03
C ASP A 202 -7.63 -0.94 -31.15
N ASP A 203 -7.99 -0.31 -32.27
CA ASP A 203 -8.28 -1.00 -33.51
C ASP A 203 -6.96 -1.32 -34.24
N LYS A 204 -6.84 -2.56 -34.74
CA LYS A 204 -5.60 -3.08 -35.37
C LYS A 204 -5.11 -2.31 -36.61
N ARG A 205 -5.78 -1.20 -36.99
CA ARG A 205 -5.43 -0.30 -38.09
C ARG A 205 -4.59 0.90 -37.65
N THR A 206 -4.62 1.29 -36.37
CA THR A 206 -3.95 2.52 -35.91
C THR A 206 -2.50 2.29 -35.45
N PHE A 207 -2.18 1.17 -34.80
CA PHE A 207 -0.81 0.79 -34.46
C PHE A 207 -0.66 -0.74 -34.41
N THR A 208 0.54 -1.25 -34.68
CA THR A 208 0.86 -2.69 -34.75
C THR A 208 1.50 -3.22 -33.47
N SER A 209 1.90 -2.34 -32.55
CA SER A 209 2.48 -2.71 -31.25
C SER A 209 2.31 -1.59 -30.22
N LYS A 210 2.38 -1.95 -28.93
CA LYS A 210 2.38 -0.98 -27.81
C LYS A 210 3.50 0.06 -27.94
N ASN A 211 4.66 -0.36 -28.44
CA ASN A 211 5.79 0.51 -28.75
C ASN A 211 5.44 1.55 -29.82
N GLN A 212 4.79 1.12 -30.90
CA GLN A 212 4.38 2.02 -31.97
C GLN A 212 3.25 2.96 -31.51
N ALA A 213 2.38 2.49 -30.62
CA ALA A 213 1.33 3.30 -29.99
C ALA A 213 1.95 4.45 -29.17
N ALA A 214 2.93 4.15 -28.32
CA ALA A 214 3.66 5.12 -27.52
C ALA A 214 4.39 6.17 -28.38
N GLU A 215 5.07 5.74 -29.45
CA GLU A 215 5.75 6.65 -30.38
C GLU A 215 4.77 7.57 -31.13
N LYS A 216 3.61 7.04 -31.57
CA LYS A 216 2.57 7.83 -32.25
C LYS A 216 1.92 8.84 -31.32
N PHE A 217 1.59 8.42 -30.10
CA PHE A 217 1.03 9.31 -29.08
C PHE A 217 2.01 10.44 -28.72
N TYR A 218 3.28 10.12 -28.46
CA TYR A 218 4.28 11.14 -28.14
C TYR A 218 4.41 12.20 -29.26
N ARG A 219 4.33 11.77 -30.53
CA ARG A 219 4.39 12.68 -31.68
C ARG A 219 3.14 13.53 -31.87
N SER A 220 1.98 13.07 -31.41
CA SER A 220 0.72 13.83 -31.48
C SER A 220 0.57 14.83 -30.33
N LEU A 221 1.40 14.75 -29.29
CA LEU A 221 1.37 15.67 -28.16
C LEU A 221 1.79 17.10 -28.57
N PRO A 222 1.13 18.13 -27.99
CA PRO A 222 1.61 19.50 -28.04
C PRO A 222 3.05 19.64 -27.53
N GLU A 223 3.80 20.62 -28.06
CA GLU A 223 5.21 20.84 -27.71
C GLU A 223 5.46 20.99 -26.20
N HIS A 224 4.61 21.74 -25.49
CA HIS A 224 4.73 21.91 -24.04
C HIS A 224 4.58 20.60 -23.25
N LYS A 225 3.83 19.62 -23.77
CA LYS A 225 3.67 18.30 -23.16
C LYS A 225 4.82 17.35 -23.54
N ARG A 226 5.31 17.43 -24.78
CA ARG A 226 6.51 16.67 -25.20
C ARG A 226 7.74 17.03 -24.37
N ASN A 227 7.89 18.30 -24.00
CA ASN A 227 9.01 18.74 -23.15
C ASN A 227 9.01 18.16 -21.74
N LEU A 228 7.91 17.53 -21.29
CA LEU A 228 7.85 16.89 -19.98
C LEU A 228 8.65 15.59 -19.93
N ILE A 229 8.91 14.95 -21.07
CA ILE A 229 9.60 13.65 -21.19
C ILE A 229 10.55 13.69 -22.39
N ALA A 230 11.82 13.35 -22.19
CA ALA A 230 12.76 13.25 -23.31
C ALA A 230 12.29 12.21 -24.34
N GLU A 231 12.40 12.52 -25.64
CA GLU A 231 11.95 11.65 -26.74
C GLU A 231 12.56 10.24 -26.64
N SER A 232 13.83 10.14 -26.25
CA SER A 232 14.53 8.87 -26.03
C SER A 232 13.88 7.98 -24.96
N ASN A 233 13.15 8.58 -24.02
CA ASN A 233 12.52 7.90 -22.89
C ASN A 233 11.01 7.74 -23.04
N ALA A 234 10.37 8.46 -23.96
CA ALA A 234 8.92 8.48 -24.15
C ALA A 234 8.34 7.08 -24.39
N LYS A 235 9.02 6.28 -25.21
CA LYS A 235 8.63 4.90 -25.51
C LYS A 235 8.52 4.06 -24.25
N ARG A 236 9.59 4.01 -23.46
CA ARG A 236 9.66 3.23 -22.22
C ARG A 236 8.64 3.74 -21.20
N PHE A 237 8.56 5.06 -21.03
CA PHE A 237 7.64 5.72 -20.11
C PHE A 237 6.19 5.30 -20.31
N PHE A 238 5.67 5.39 -21.54
CA PHE A 238 4.28 5.04 -21.84
C PHE A 238 4.03 3.53 -21.85
N THR A 239 4.97 2.72 -22.32
CA THR A 239 4.79 1.26 -22.35
C THR A 239 4.87 0.62 -20.97
N ASP A 240 5.69 1.16 -20.07
CA ASP A 240 5.79 0.68 -18.68
C ASP A 240 4.51 1.05 -17.92
N ALA A 241 4.00 2.28 -18.11
CA ALA A 241 2.70 2.69 -17.58
C ALA A 241 1.56 1.78 -18.08
N LEU A 242 1.53 1.47 -19.39
CA LEU A 242 0.49 0.61 -19.98
C LEU A 242 0.60 -0.85 -19.54
N ARG A 243 1.80 -1.33 -19.23
CA ARG A 243 2.00 -2.68 -18.64
C ARG A 243 1.50 -2.76 -17.21
N ALA A 244 1.65 -1.68 -16.44
CA ALA A 244 1.09 -1.59 -15.10
C ALA A 244 -0.45 -1.51 -15.12
N TYR A 245 -1.03 -0.80 -16.10
CA TYR A 245 -2.47 -0.62 -16.24
C TYR A 245 -3.24 -1.85 -16.77
N LEU A 246 -2.59 -2.69 -17.59
CA LEU A 246 -3.21 -3.89 -18.20
C LEU A 246 -3.00 -5.19 -17.40
N LYS A 247 -2.35 -5.11 -16.23
CA LYS A 247 -2.23 -6.21 -15.27
C LYS A 247 -3.32 -6.07 -14.21
#